data_AF-A0A166ED06-F1
#
_entry.id   AF-A0A166ED06-F1
#
_cell.length_a   1.000
_cell.length_b   1.000
_cell.length_c   1.000
_cell.angle_alpha   90.00
_cell.angle_beta   90.00
_cell.angle_gamma   90.00
#
_symmetry.space_group_name_H-M   'P 1'
#
loop_
_entity.id
_entity.type
_entity.pdbx_description
1 polymer ?
#
loop_
_entity_poly.entity_id
_entity_poly.type
_entity_poly.pdbx_seq_one_letter_code
_entity_poly.pdbx_strand_id
1 'polypeptide(L)'
;MRLAPLPVFAAFTLLSAGLASYSSANTETAQASRDVAFSNLSMQDGTSDNSICVERYGDGYTVSPSKEAPKRTYISDKGHTVTLVDRNEILGQGIFAEHDRFMMTFPGNEGEEIEVTQFVTGLIGGDNYSGVFTDGTCTGKVSVGPLEYK
;
A
#
# COMPACT_ATOMS: atom_id res chain seq x y z
N MET A 1 4.33 -15.32 81.90
CA MET A 1 2.99 -15.78 81.46
C MET A 1 2.95 -15.59 79.94
N ARG A 2 2.90 -16.70 79.19
CA ARG A 2 2.88 -16.71 77.72
C ARG A 2 1.49 -16.31 77.21
N LEU A 3 1.42 -15.50 76.17
CA LEU A 3 0.30 -15.44 75.22
C LEU A 3 0.78 -14.79 73.91
N ALA A 4 0.95 -15.61 72.89
CA ALA A 4 0.66 -15.29 71.50
C ALA A 4 -0.57 -16.14 71.12
N PRO A 5 -1.48 -15.69 70.23
CA PRO A 5 -1.27 -15.95 68.79
C PRO A 5 -1.90 -14.91 67.82
N LEU A 6 -1.24 -14.62 66.69
CA LEU A 6 -1.63 -14.90 65.28
C LEU A 6 -2.45 -13.80 64.53
N PRO A 7 -2.42 -13.79 63.18
CA PRO A 7 -2.12 -12.62 62.35
C PRO A 7 -3.34 -12.09 61.59
N VAL A 8 -3.27 -10.85 61.14
CA VAL A 8 -4.40 -10.15 60.52
C VAL A 8 -3.90 -9.43 59.25
N PHE A 9 -4.25 -10.05 58.12
CA PHE A 9 -4.45 -9.54 56.76
C PHE A 9 -3.24 -9.17 55.89
N ALA A 10 -2.94 -10.08 54.96
CA ALA A 10 -2.36 -9.76 53.67
C ALA A 10 -3.40 -8.99 52.82
N ALA A 11 -3.09 -7.75 52.46
CA ALA A 11 -3.85 -7.00 51.47
C ALA A 11 -3.14 -7.12 50.11
N PHE A 12 -3.62 -8.05 49.27
CA PHE A 12 -3.34 -8.06 47.84
C PHE A 12 -4.18 -6.96 47.19
N THR A 13 -3.58 -5.79 46.92
CA THR A 13 -4.21 -4.78 46.08
C THR A 13 -4.01 -5.16 44.62
N LEU A 14 -5.13 -5.35 43.92
CA LEU A 14 -5.25 -5.78 42.54
C LEU A 14 -4.43 -4.91 41.58
N LEU A 15 -3.65 -5.59 40.74
CA LEU A 15 -3.04 -5.03 39.54
C LEU A 15 -4.17 -4.79 38.52
N SER A 16 -4.70 -3.58 38.45
CA SER A 16 -5.58 -3.15 37.37
C SER A 16 -4.75 -3.03 36.09
N ALA A 17 -4.66 -4.13 35.33
CA ALA A 17 -4.24 -4.10 33.94
C ALA A 17 -5.29 -3.29 33.16
N GLY A 18 -5.08 -1.99 33.06
CA GLY A 18 -5.78 -1.15 32.12
C GLY A 18 -5.45 -1.65 30.73
N LEU A 19 -6.40 -2.37 30.11
CA LEU A 19 -6.43 -2.56 28.67
C LEU A 19 -6.65 -1.16 28.08
N ALA A 20 -5.56 -0.44 27.81
CA ALA A 20 -5.62 0.68 26.90
C ALA A 20 -6.10 0.11 25.57
N SER A 21 -7.36 0.34 25.25
CA SER A 21 -7.88 0.12 23.91
C SER A 21 -7.09 1.05 23.00
N TYR A 22 -6.09 0.51 22.31
CA TYR A 22 -5.51 1.16 21.15
C TYR A 22 -6.61 1.18 20.09
N SER A 23 -7.48 2.19 20.15
CA SER A 23 -8.25 2.57 18.98
C SER A 23 -7.22 3.05 17.97
N SER A 24 -6.84 2.19 17.03
CA SER A 24 -6.14 2.62 15.82
C SER A 24 -7.02 3.69 15.19
N ALA A 25 -6.63 4.95 15.39
CA ALA A 25 -7.24 6.06 14.70
C ALA A 25 -7.01 5.78 13.22
N ASN A 26 -8.05 5.34 12.53
CA ASN A 26 -8.07 5.24 11.09
C ASN A 26 -8.08 6.69 10.59
N THR A 27 -6.90 7.31 10.55
CA THR A 27 -6.69 8.58 9.86
C THR A 27 -6.91 8.27 8.40
N GLU A 28 -8.17 8.42 7.95
CA GLU A 28 -8.53 8.54 6.55
C GLU A 28 -7.80 9.76 6.01
N THR A 29 -6.58 9.50 5.58
CA THR A 29 -5.76 10.41 4.83
C THR A 29 -6.49 10.65 3.51
N ALA A 30 -6.79 11.92 3.21
CA ALA A 30 -7.37 12.30 1.93
C ALA A 30 -6.53 11.66 0.82
N GLN A 31 -7.14 10.76 0.05
CA GLN A 31 -6.44 10.03 -0.99
C GLN A 31 -5.98 11.07 -2.03
N ALA A 32 -4.67 11.14 -2.25
CA ALA A 32 -4.07 12.09 -3.17
C ALA A 32 -3.97 11.50 -4.57
N SER A 33 -3.90 12.38 -5.58
CA SER A 33 -3.41 11.97 -6.89
C SER A 33 -1.92 11.61 -6.79
N ARG A 34 -1.48 10.66 -7.61
CA ARG A 34 -0.10 10.17 -7.62
C ARG A 34 0.35 9.86 -9.04
N ASP A 35 1.54 10.32 -9.39
CA ASP A 35 2.20 9.93 -10.64
C ASP A 35 2.86 8.57 -10.47
N VAL A 36 2.67 7.71 -11.47
CA VAL A 36 3.27 6.37 -11.56
C VAL A 36 3.97 6.29 -12.89
N ALA A 37 5.27 5.96 -12.89
CA ALA A 37 6.07 5.79 -14.08
C ALA A 37 6.61 4.36 -14.17
N PHE A 38 6.64 3.82 -15.39
CA PHE A 38 7.15 2.47 -15.66
C PHE A 38 8.36 2.53 -16.59
N SER A 39 9.27 1.59 -16.41
CA SER A 39 10.42 1.42 -17.30
C SER A 39 10.89 -0.03 -17.33
N ASN A 40 11.68 -0.37 -18.34
CA ASN A 40 12.20 -1.73 -18.54
C ASN A 40 11.08 -2.77 -18.57
N LEU A 41 9.99 -2.48 -19.29
CA LEU A 41 8.85 -3.37 -19.44
C LEU A 41 9.25 -4.63 -20.23
N SER A 42 8.95 -5.79 -19.66
CA SER A 42 9.21 -7.09 -20.27
C SER A 42 8.14 -8.12 -19.93
N MET A 43 7.97 -9.09 -20.81
CA MET A 43 7.15 -10.27 -20.54
C MET A 43 7.81 -11.12 -19.47
N GLN A 44 7.00 -11.61 -18.53
CA GLN A 44 7.46 -12.45 -17.41
C GLN A 44 7.95 -13.83 -17.86
N ASP A 45 7.37 -14.35 -18.95
CA ASP A 45 7.76 -15.64 -19.55
C ASP A 45 9.06 -15.57 -20.37
N GLY A 46 9.64 -14.37 -20.52
CA GLY A 46 10.87 -14.14 -21.27
C GLY A 46 10.69 -13.98 -22.78
N THR A 47 9.45 -13.93 -23.28
CA THR A 47 9.19 -13.60 -24.69
C THR A 47 9.67 -12.19 -25.03
N SER A 48 10.17 -12.02 -26.26
CA SER A 48 10.75 -10.74 -26.72
C SER A 48 9.71 -9.71 -27.13
N ASP A 49 8.49 -10.15 -27.46
CA ASP A 49 7.39 -9.26 -27.81
C ASP A 49 6.72 -8.75 -26.54
N ASN A 50 7.05 -7.51 -26.16
CA ASN A 50 6.52 -6.84 -24.98
C ASN A 50 5.40 -5.83 -25.31
N SER A 51 4.79 -5.94 -26.50
CA SER A 51 3.75 -5.00 -26.98
C SER A 51 2.61 -4.82 -25.98
N ILE A 52 2.10 -5.91 -25.41
CA ILE A 52 1.03 -5.87 -24.40
C ILE A 52 1.43 -5.11 -23.12
N CYS A 53 2.69 -5.22 -22.69
CA CYS A 53 3.18 -4.49 -21.53
C CYS A 53 3.28 -3.00 -21.82
N VAL A 54 3.77 -2.64 -23.01
CA VAL A 54 3.83 -1.25 -23.47
C VAL A 54 2.43 -0.65 -23.62
N GLU A 55 1.47 -1.42 -24.12
CA GLU A 55 0.07 -0.99 -24.25
C GLU A 55 -0.56 -0.72 -22.88
N ARG A 56 -0.38 -1.65 -21.92
CA ARG A 56 -0.96 -1.54 -20.57
C ARG A 56 -0.32 -0.43 -19.73
N TYR A 57 1.01 -0.36 -19.71
CA TYR A 57 1.73 0.47 -18.75
C TYR A 57 2.37 1.70 -19.40
N GLY A 58 2.87 1.56 -20.64
CA GLY A 58 3.61 2.60 -21.35
C GLY A 58 4.69 3.23 -20.47
N ASP A 59 4.79 4.56 -20.51
CA ASP A 59 5.72 5.31 -19.66
C ASP A 59 5.19 5.60 -18.25
N GLY A 60 3.91 5.26 -17.97
CA GLY A 60 3.24 5.70 -16.75
C GLY A 60 1.86 6.28 -16.95
N TYR A 61 1.29 6.76 -15.85
CA TYR A 61 0.01 7.45 -15.75
C TYR A 61 -0.12 8.17 -14.40
N THR A 62 -1.04 9.13 -14.32
CA THR A 62 -1.42 9.76 -13.05
C THR A 62 -2.70 9.12 -12.54
N VAL A 63 -2.69 8.55 -11.33
CA VAL A 63 -3.90 8.02 -10.68
C VAL A 63 -4.52 9.06 -9.76
N SER A 64 -5.84 9.15 -9.74
CA SER A 64 -6.60 10.02 -8.84
C SER A 64 -7.73 9.26 -8.17
N PRO A 65 -8.13 9.60 -6.93
CA PRO A 65 -9.23 8.92 -6.27
C PRO A 65 -10.51 9.00 -7.09
N SER A 66 -11.22 7.89 -7.21
CA SER A 66 -12.53 7.87 -7.83
C SER A 66 -13.54 8.61 -6.97
N LYS A 67 -14.40 9.42 -7.60
CA LYS A 67 -15.52 10.09 -6.93
C LYS A 67 -16.76 9.21 -6.81
N GLU A 68 -16.81 8.13 -7.59
CA GLU A 68 -18.01 7.32 -7.83
C GLU A 68 -17.86 5.88 -7.33
N ALA A 69 -16.62 5.40 -7.17
CA ALA A 69 -16.31 4.03 -6.80
C ALA A 69 -16.01 3.88 -5.30
N PRO A 70 -15.90 2.64 -4.78
CA PRO A 70 -15.58 2.39 -3.38
C PRO A 70 -14.29 3.09 -2.92
N LYS A 71 -14.19 3.33 -1.60
CA LYS A 71 -12.95 3.83 -0.98
C LYS A 71 -11.78 2.95 -1.41
N ARG A 72 -10.65 3.56 -1.80
CA ARG A 72 -9.44 2.91 -2.35
C ARG A 72 -9.50 2.53 -3.84
N THR A 73 -10.50 3.00 -4.58
CA THR A 73 -10.48 2.95 -6.05
C THR A 73 -9.97 4.26 -6.62
N TYR A 74 -9.09 4.15 -7.62
CA TYR A 74 -8.46 5.25 -8.32
C TYR A 74 -8.70 5.09 -9.83
N ILE A 75 -8.76 6.22 -10.54
CA ILE A 75 -8.87 6.27 -11.99
C ILE A 75 -7.61 6.94 -12.53
N SER A 76 -6.99 6.34 -13.54
CA SER A 76 -5.86 6.95 -14.23
C SER A 76 -6.31 7.95 -15.29
N ASP A 77 -5.43 8.89 -15.64
CA ASP A 77 -5.58 9.78 -16.80
C ASP A 77 -5.67 9.02 -18.15
N LYS A 78 -5.29 7.75 -18.16
CA LYS A 78 -5.47 6.81 -19.29
C LYS A 78 -6.75 5.99 -19.22
N GLY A 79 -7.62 6.23 -18.23
CA GLY A 79 -8.88 5.50 -18.06
C GLY A 79 -8.75 4.13 -17.42
N HIS A 80 -7.59 3.81 -16.82
CA HIS A 80 -7.44 2.58 -16.04
C HIS A 80 -8.21 2.71 -14.74
N THR A 81 -8.84 1.63 -14.30
CA THR A 81 -9.37 1.54 -12.94
C THR A 81 -8.37 0.77 -12.08
N VAL A 82 -8.03 1.31 -10.91
CA VAL A 82 -7.09 0.71 -9.96
C VAL A 82 -7.77 0.60 -8.60
N THR A 83 -7.97 -0.62 -8.11
CA THR A 83 -8.57 -0.88 -6.80
C THR A 83 -7.53 -1.47 -5.86
N LEU A 84 -7.13 -0.72 -4.85
CA LEU A 84 -6.08 -1.14 -3.91
C LEU A 84 -6.63 -2.20 -2.95
N VAL A 85 -6.15 -3.44 -3.10
CA VAL A 85 -6.55 -4.62 -2.34
C VAL A 85 -5.83 -4.67 -0.99
N ASP A 86 -4.50 -4.56 -1.01
CA ASP A 86 -3.66 -4.60 0.18
C ASP A 86 -2.51 -3.60 0.06
N ARG A 87 -2.08 -3.06 1.20
CA ARG A 87 -0.96 -2.13 1.29
C ARG A 87 -0.26 -2.30 2.63
N ASN A 88 1.05 -2.52 2.56
CA ASN A 88 1.94 -2.59 3.71
C ASN A 88 3.02 -1.53 3.57
N GLU A 89 3.02 -0.56 4.49
CA GLU A 89 3.98 0.54 4.50
C GLU A 89 4.93 0.40 5.70
N ILE A 90 6.21 0.69 5.46
CA ILE A 90 7.26 0.78 6.48
C ILE A 90 7.86 2.17 6.40
N LEU A 91 7.78 2.89 7.52
CA LEU A 91 8.40 4.20 7.73
C LEU A 91 9.38 4.08 8.90
N GLY A 92 10.69 4.18 8.63
CA GLY A 92 11.68 4.07 9.69
C GLY A 92 13.10 4.33 9.23
N GLN A 93 13.94 4.87 10.13
CA GLN A 93 15.36 5.14 9.85
C GLN A 93 15.59 6.02 8.60
N GLY A 94 14.65 6.93 8.30
CA GLY A 94 14.69 7.78 7.10
C GLY A 94 14.30 7.07 5.80
N ILE A 95 13.89 5.80 5.86
CA ILE A 95 13.51 4.97 4.72
C ILE A 95 11.99 4.79 4.69
N PHE A 96 11.44 4.93 3.49
CA PHE A 96 10.10 4.52 3.11
C PHE A 96 10.18 3.21 2.31
N ALA A 97 9.31 2.26 2.61
CA ALA A 97 9.06 1.09 1.78
C ALA A 97 7.57 0.79 1.74
N GLU A 98 7.08 0.38 0.59
CA GLU A 98 5.66 0.12 0.33
C GLU A 98 5.56 -1.15 -0.51
N HIS A 99 4.74 -2.08 -0.03
CA HIS A 99 4.32 -3.27 -0.77
C HIS A 99 2.82 -3.17 -1.00
N ASP A 100 2.45 -3.15 -2.27
CA ASP A 100 1.09 -2.93 -2.73
C ASP A 100 0.60 -4.11 -3.56
N ARG A 101 -0.68 -4.43 -3.35
CA ARG A 101 -1.45 -5.31 -4.23
C ARG A 101 -2.72 -4.61 -4.65
N PHE A 102 -2.96 -4.52 -5.95
CA PHE A 102 -4.14 -3.85 -6.51
C PHE A 102 -4.69 -4.59 -7.71
N MET A 103 -6.00 -4.50 -7.92
CA MET A 103 -6.65 -4.96 -9.15
C MET A 103 -6.67 -3.82 -10.16
N MET A 104 -6.29 -4.09 -11.40
CA MET A 104 -6.37 -3.16 -12.51
C MET A 104 -7.35 -3.63 -13.58
N THR A 105 -8.05 -2.68 -14.17
CA THR A 105 -8.81 -2.89 -15.40
C THR A 105 -8.31 -1.88 -16.43
N PHE A 106 -8.05 -2.37 -17.64
CA PHE A 106 -7.53 -1.55 -18.74
C PHE A 106 -8.65 -1.19 -19.73
N PRO A 107 -8.62 0.02 -20.34
CA PRO A 107 -9.56 0.42 -21.38
C PRO A 107 -9.64 -0.63 -22.50
N GLY A 108 -10.85 -0.92 -22.96
CA GLY A 108 -11.08 -1.92 -24.00
C GLY A 108 -11.07 -3.37 -23.51
N ASN A 109 -10.72 -3.62 -22.25
CA ASN A 109 -10.80 -4.94 -21.62
C ASN A 109 -11.44 -4.86 -20.22
N GLU A 110 -12.63 -4.26 -20.18
CA GLU A 110 -13.37 -3.99 -18.94
C GLU A 110 -13.85 -5.26 -18.21
N GLY A 111 -13.83 -6.41 -18.89
CA GLY A 111 -14.23 -7.70 -18.32
C GLY A 111 -13.10 -8.47 -17.63
N GLU A 112 -11.86 -7.99 -17.72
CA GLU A 112 -10.69 -8.66 -17.13
C GLU A 112 -10.07 -7.78 -16.03
N GLU A 113 -10.09 -8.28 -14.79
CA GLU A 113 -9.34 -7.69 -13.69
C GLU A 113 -8.00 -8.39 -13.53
N ILE A 114 -6.94 -7.59 -13.53
CA ILE A 114 -5.56 -8.07 -13.45
C ILE A 114 -4.99 -7.69 -12.09
N GLU A 115 -4.53 -8.68 -11.32
CA GLU A 115 -3.85 -8.43 -10.06
C GLU A 115 -2.42 -7.96 -10.34
N VAL A 116 -2.05 -6.82 -9.78
CA VAL A 116 -0.72 -6.24 -9.87
C VAL A 116 -0.12 -6.18 -8.47
N THR A 117 1.13 -6.63 -8.37
CA THR A 117 1.95 -6.54 -7.16
C THR A 117 3.10 -5.57 -7.41
N GLN A 118 3.33 -4.67 -6.47
CA GLN A 118 4.39 -3.66 -6.52
C GLN A 118 5.18 -3.63 -5.21
N PHE A 119 6.50 -3.47 -5.33
CA PHE A 119 7.38 -3.13 -4.22
C PHE A 119 8.16 -1.87 -4.56
N VAL A 120 8.10 -0.85 -3.71
CA VAL A 120 8.87 0.39 -3.87
C VAL A 120 9.58 0.78 -2.58
N THR A 121 10.68 1.51 -2.72
CA THR A 121 11.41 2.10 -1.61
C THR A 121 12.00 3.45 -1.99
N GLY A 122 12.28 4.27 -0.98
CA GLY A 122 13.05 5.49 -1.12
C GLY A 122 13.27 6.17 0.22
N LEU A 123 13.67 7.43 0.20
CA LEU A 123 13.85 8.22 1.41
C LEU A 123 12.56 8.92 1.79
N ILE A 124 12.26 8.98 3.07
CA ILE A 124 11.09 9.72 3.59
C ILE A 124 11.19 11.19 3.12
N GLY A 125 10.14 11.68 2.48
CA GLY A 125 10.10 13.03 1.92
C GLY A 125 10.83 13.22 0.59
N GLY A 126 11.27 12.12 -0.05
CA GLY A 126 11.81 12.15 -1.40
C GLY A 126 10.74 12.42 -2.46
N ASP A 127 11.17 12.93 -3.61
CA ASP A 127 10.30 13.26 -4.74
C ASP A 127 9.73 12.04 -5.46
N ASN A 128 10.33 10.86 -5.24
CA ASN A 128 9.83 9.58 -5.74
C ASN A 128 10.30 8.40 -4.90
N TYR A 129 9.56 7.29 -5.01
CA TYR A 129 9.93 5.98 -4.51
C TYR A 129 10.01 5.03 -5.68
N SER A 130 11.02 4.16 -5.72
CA SER A 130 11.28 3.31 -6.87
C SER A 130 11.40 1.85 -6.50
N GLY A 131 11.09 0.97 -7.43
CA GLY A 131 11.25 -0.46 -7.26
C GLY A 131 10.76 -1.24 -8.46
N VAL A 132 10.00 -2.30 -8.22
CA VAL A 132 9.60 -3.27 -9.23
C VAL A 132 8.11 -3.62 -9.12
N PHE A 133 7.55 -4.08 -10.21
CA PHE A 133 6.18 -4.57 -10.25
C PHE A 133 6.05 -5.82 -11.12
N THR A 134 4.94 -6.53 -10.95
CA THR A 134 4.51 -7.63 -11.80
C THR A 134 2.98 -7.74 -11.80
N ASP A 135 2.40 -8.15 -12.93
CA ASP A 135 0.98 -8.51 -13.04
C ASP A 135 0.76 -9.99 -13.42
N GLY A 136 1.81 -10.82 -13.31
CA GLY A 136 1.83 -12.20 -13.77
C GLY A 136 2.12 -12.38 -15.27
N THR A 137 1.98 -11.34 -16.08
CA THR A 137 2.28 -11.31 -17.53
C THR A 137 3.44 -10.38 -17.83
N CYS A 138 3.42 -9.20 -17.27
CA CYS A 138 4.35 -8.10 -17.43
C CYS A 138 5.13 -7.88 -16.14
N THR A 139 6.38 -7.49 -16.31
CA THR A 139 7.30 -7.12 -15.24
C THR A 139 8.06 -5.87 -15.64
N GLY A 140 8.57 -5.14 -14.66
CA GLY A 140 9.44 -4.01 -14.93
C GLY A 140 9.80 -3.25 -13.68
N LYS A 141 10.37 -2.07 -13.90
CA LYS A 141 10.62 -1.09 -12.85
C LYS A 141 9.45 -0.14 -12.76
N VAL A 142 9.18 0.31 -11.54
CA VAL A 142 8.16 1.31 -11.26
C VAL A 142 8.75 2.42 -10.40
N SER A 143 8.33 3.64 -10.66
CA SER A 143 8.59 4.81 -9.83
C SER A 143 7.27 5.49 -9.52
N VAL A 144 7.10 5.93 -8.28
CA VAL A 144 5.85 6.48 -7.79
C VAL A 144 6.11 7.76 -7.01
N GLY A 145 5.34 8.81 -7.28
CA GLY A 145 5.45 10.08 -6.59
C GLY A 145 5.05 9.98 -5.10
N PRO A 146 5.34 11.00 -4.29
CA PRO A 146 4.80 11.10 -2.94
C PRO A 146 3.27 11.22 -2.97
N LEU A 147 2.62 10.85 -1.87
CA LEU A 147 1.20 11.17 -1.69
C LEU A 147 1.08 12.68 -1.41
N GLU A 148 0.57 13.44 -2.39
CA GLU A 148 0.34 14.89 -2.22
C GLU A 148 -0.93 15.16 -1.40
N TYR A 149 -0.78 15.35 -0.09
CA TYR A 149 -1.88 15.86 0.72
C TYR A 149 -2.12 17.34 0.40
N LYS A 150 -3.19 17.64 -0.34
CA LYS A 150 -3.69 19.01 -0.52
C LYS A 150 -4.53 19.46 0.67
#